data_AF-A0A7X9XQN2-F1
#
_entry.id   AF-A0A7X9XQN2-F1
#
_cell.length_a   1.000
_cell.length_b   1.000
_cell.length_c   1.000
_cell.angle_alpha   90.00
_cell.angle_beta   90.00
_cell.angle_gamma   90.00
#
_symmetry.space_group_name_H-M   'P 1'
#
loop_
_entity.id
_entity.type
_entity.pdbx_description
1 polymer ?
#
loop_
_entity_poly.entity_id
_entity_poly.type
_entity_poly.pdbx_seq_one_letter_code
_entity_poly.pdbx_strand_id
1 'polypeptide(L)'
;MITELGLAILGTYAYNYLNTWEEQKIKHKFKKFIEEKELMNRSRSNKAKVKNVQLFDYGFRTTLDISGVCGFEEIEKHQDYLKQLFRADGIDIKNIKGRAIIDVVIDKVTGLEHRRVLLPPTTLLLGYKDTGELLTVDMLKMAHIGIVGLSLSGKSKMVEVALNNLVGADIVLLNVFRNDFKSVRARRINGDENILLFLNSLLEHPYVRDRPLYLVIDELNLLADNKDINKVIGNLLKAARHYNIYLICMAQDMVKESVKFKNLFNIRICFRCVEESSYRAFLGVTVPEGNLLSREFYCLSDGLYKGYTYTI
;
A
#
# COMPACT_ATOMS: atom_id res chain seq x y z
N MET A 1 -39.19 20.43 -16.17
CA MET A 1 -38.92 21.38 -15.06
C MET A 1 -39.59 21.01 -13.73
N ILE A 2 -40.92 21.06 -13.55
CA ILE A 2 -41.56 20.68 -12.24
C ILE A 2 -41.44 19.18 -11.93
N THR A 3 -41.54 18.32 -12.94
CA THR A 3 -41.42 16.86 -12.81
C THR A 3 -40.01 16.39 -12.48
N GLU A 4 -38.98 17.03 -13.03
CA GLU A 4 -37.57 16.73 -12.75
C GLU A 4 -37.15 17.20 -11.35
N LEU A 5 -37.68 18.34 -10.89
CA LEU A 5 -37.45 18.84 -9.53
C LEU A 5 -38.08 17.90 -8.47
N GLY A 6 -39.30 17.39 -8.74
CA GLY A 6 -39.98 16.43 -7.87
C GLY A 6 -39.26 15.09 -7.77
N LEU A 7 -38.71 14.56 -8.88
CA LEU A 7 -37.91 13.34 -8.90
C LEU A 7 -36.57 13.51 -8.17
N ALA A 8 -35.91 14.66 -8.31
CA ALA A 8 -34.67 14.96 -7.59
C ALA A 8 -34.90 15.07 -6.06
N ILE A 9 -36.00 15.70 -5.64
CA ILE A 9 -36.37 15.82 -4.21
C ILE A 9 -36.74 14.46 -3.62
N LEU A 10 -37.57 13.67 -4.31
CA LEU A 10 -37.93 12.30 -3.90
C LEU A 10 -36.71 11.39 -3.86
N GLY A 11 -35.82 11.50 -4.86
CA GLY A 11 -34.56 10.75 -4.91
C GLY A 11 -33.63 11.10 -3.74
N THR A 12 -33.50 12.38 -3.42
CA THR A 12 -32.69 12.86 -2.27
C THR A 12 -33.29 12.40 -0.94
N TYR A 13 -34.62 12.44 -0.81
CA TYR A 13 -35.31 12.01 0.41
C TYR A 13 -35.22 10.49 0.61
N ALA A 14 -35.42 9.71 -0.45
CA ALA A 14 -35.25 8.26 -0.44
C ALA A 14 -33.80 7.86 -0.13
N TYR A 15 -32.82 8.56 -0.72
CA TYR A 15 -31.40 8.34 -0.46
C TYR A 15 -31.03 8.60 1.00
N ASN A 16 -31.46 9.74 1.55
CA ASN A 16 -31.22 10.06 2.96
C ASN A 16 -31.92 9.06 3.90
N TYR A 17 -33.14 8.65 3.57
CA TYR A 17 -33.89 7.65 4.35
C TYR A 17 -33.21 6.27 4.33
N LEU A 18 -32.76 5.80 3.17
CA LEU A 18 -32.05 4.52 3.03
C LEU A 18 -30.75 4.52 3.83
N ASN A 19 -29.95 5.59 3.75
CA ASN A 19 -28.72 5.73 4.52
C ASN A 19 -28.99 5.69 6.03
N THR A 20 -30.03 6.38 6.51
CA THR A 20 -30.38 6.34 7.94
C THR A 20 -30.83 4.95 8.40
N TRP A 21 -31.51 4.18 7.55
CA TRP A 21 -31.94 2.82 7.90
C TRP A 21 -30.78 1.83 7.95
N GLU A 22 -29.85 1.91 6.98
CA GLU A 22 -28.63 1.10 6.98
C GLU A 22 -27.76 1.41 8.19
N GLU A 23 -27.57 2.69 8.53
CA GLU A 23 -26.88 3.08 9.75
C GLU A 23 -27.48 2.45 11.01
N GLN A 24 -28.82 2.46 11.12
CA GLN A 24 -29.51 1.87 12.27
C GLN A 24 -29.30 0.36 12.35
N LYS A 25 -29.33 -0.34 11.21
CA LYS A 25 -29.01 -1.77 11.14
C LYS A 25 -27.58 -2.06 11.58
N ILE A 26 -26.63 -1.26 11.13
CA ILE A 26 -25.21 -1.40 11.51
C ILE A 26 -25.06 -1.17 13.01
N LYS A 27 -25.65 -0.09 13.55
CA LYS A 27 -25.65 0.20 15.00
C LYS A 27 -26.27 -0.95 15.79
N HIS A 28 -27.36 -1.54 15.32
CA HIS A 28 -28.00 -2.69 15.96
C HIS A 28 -27.09 -3.93 15.98
N LYS A 29 -26.43 -4.27 14.85
CA LYS A 29 -25.46 -5.37 14.79
C LYS A 29 -24.27 -5.14 15.73
N PHE A 30 -23.74 -3.92 15.80
CA PHE A 30 -22.67 -3.60 16.75
C PHE A 30 -23.13 -3.68 18.20
N LYS A 31 -24.37 -3.26 18.51
CA LYS A 31 -24.94 -3.43 19.84
C LYS A 31 -24.99 -4.90 20.24
N LYS A 32 -25.44 -5.77 19.32
CA LYS A 32 -25.44 -7.23 19.51
C LYS A 32 -24.01 -7.77 19.75
N PHE A 33 -23.04 -7.34 18.95
CA PHE A 33 -21.63 -7.68 19.14
C PHE A 33 -21.10 -7.28 20.53
N ILE A 34 -21.36 -6.05 20.97
CA ILE A 34 -20.94 -5.51 22.27
C ILE A 34 -21.56 -6.33 23.42
N GLU A 35 -22.81 -6.74 23.28
CA GLU A 35 -23.51 -7.55 24.27
C GLU A 35 -23.00 -8.99 24.31
N GLU A 36 -22.85 -9.65 23.16
CA GLU A 36 -22.41 -11.05 23.07
C GLU A 36 -20.94 -11.26 23.46
N LYS A 37 -20.08 -10.27 23.20
CA LYS A 37 -18.66 -10.32 23.56
C LYS A 37 -18.35 -9.67 24.91
N GLU A 38 -19.38 -9.31 25.67
CA GLU A 38 -19.26 -8.69 26.98
C GLU A 38 -18.27 -7.51 27.02
N LEU A 39 -18.28 -6.64 26.00
CA LEU A 39 -17.35 -5.50 25.88
C LEU A 39 -17.72 -4.39 26.87
N MET A 40 -17.37 -4.64 28.13
CA MET A 40 -17.77 -3.89 29.33
C MET A 40 -16.58 -3.69 30.26
N ASN A 41 -16.65 -2.65 31.10
CA ASN A 41 -15.67 -2.47 32.17
C ASN A 41 -15.76 -3.57 33.24
N ARG A 42 -14.73 -3.69 34.08
CA ARG A 42 -14.66 -4.72 35.14
C ARG A 42 -15.86 -4.70 36.09
N SER A 43 -16.43 -3.52 36.32
CA SER A 43 -17.63 -3.34 37.16
C SER A 43 -18.96 -3.60 36.43
N ARG A 44 -18.92 -3.98 35.14
CA ARG A 44 -20.07 -4.16 34.23
C ARG A 44 -21.04 -2.97 34.19
N SER A 45 -20.57 -1.79 34.60
CA SER A 45 -21.37 -0.57 34.71
C SER A 45 -21.34 0.28 33.44
N ASN A 46 -20.32 0.09 32.59
CA ASN A 46 -20.18 0.82 31.33
C ASN A 46 -19.80 -0.14 30.20
N LYS A 47 -20.42 0.05 29.02
CA LYS A 47 -20.19 -0.76 27.82
C LYS A 47 -19.59 0.10 26.72
N ALA A 48 -18.93 -0.54 25.75
CA ALA A 48 -18.48 0.13 24.55
C ALA A 48 -19.69 0.77 23.83
N LYS A 49 -19.48 1.90 23.15
CA LYS A 49 -20.56 2.61 22.46
C LYS A 49 -20.19 2.96 21.03
N VAL A 50 -21.09 2.67 20.10
CA VAL A 50 -21.01 3.16 18.72
C VAL A 50 -21.25 4.68 18.73
N LYS A 51 -20.26 5.46 18.30
CA LYS A 51 -20.37 6.93 18.22
C LYS A 51 -20.86 7.41 16.88
N ASN A 52 -20.32 6.84 15.81
CA ASN A 52 -20.60 7.26 14.44
C ASN A 52 -20.52 6.06 13.50
N VAL A 53 -21.33 6.09 12.44
CA VAL A 53 -21.27 5.18 11.29
C VAL A 53 -21.26 6.06 10.04
N GLN A 54 -20.27 5.87 9.17
CA GLN A 54 -20.16 6.54 7.89
C GLN A 54 -20.19 5.49 6.79
N LEU A 55 -21.13 5.63 5.86
CA LEU A 55 -21.27 4.73 4.71
C LEU A 55 -20.33 5.18 3.59
N PHE A 56 -19.73 4.21 2.91
CA PHE A 56 -18.85 4.39 1.77
C PHE A 56 -19.19 3.38 0.68
N ASP A 57 -18.70 3.61 -0.52
CA ASP A 57 -18.91 2.67 -1.64
C ASP A 57 -18.33 1.27 -1.35
N TYR A 58 -17.35 1.17 -0.45
CA TYR A 58 -16.75 -0.11 -0.06
C TYR A 58 -17.47 -0.84 1.08
N GLY A 59 -18.43 -0.19 1.75
CA GLY A 59 -19.01 -0.65 3.00
C GLY A 59 -19.17 0.51 3.98
N PHE A 60 -18.54 0.44 5.15
CA PHE A 60 -18.69 1.51 6.14
C PHE A 60 -17.53 1.60 7.14
N ARG A 61 -17.40 2.77 7.76
CA ARG A 61 -16.54 3.03 8.91
C ARG A 61 -17.37 3.27 10.15
N THR A 62 -17.02 2.65 11.26
CA THR A 62 -17.63 2.94 12.56
C THR A 62 -16.57 3.31 13.58
N THR A 63 -16.98 4.09 14.59
CA THR A 63 -16.13 4.40 15.75
C THR A 63 -16.76 3.81 17.00
N LEU A 64 -16.05 2.90 17.66
CA LEU A 64 -16.36 2.40 18.98
C LEU A 64 -15.57 3.17 20.04
N ASP A 65 -16.28 3.78 20.97
CA ASP A 65 -15.68 4.33 22.18
C ASP A 65 -15.46 3.21 23.20
N ILE A 66 -14.19 2.89 23.43
CA ILE A 66 -13.75 1.83 24.36
C ILE A 66 -13.05 2.41 25.60
N SER A 67 -12.98 3.74 25.70
CA SER A 67 -12.27 4.43 26.78
C SER A 67 -12.88 4.10 28.14
N GLY A 68 -12.07 3.54 29.04
CA GLY A 68 -12.52 3.11 30.37
C GLY A 68 -13.44 1.89 30.36
N VAL A 69 -13.55 1.18 29.22
CA VAL A 69 -14.36 -0.03 29.06
C VAL A 69 -13.45 -1.25 28.94
N CYS A 70 -12.73 -1.38 27.83
CA CYS A 70 -11.86 -2.53 27.55
C CYS A 70 -10.57 -2.09 26.85
N GLY A 71 -9.59 -3.00 26.80
CA GLY A 71 -8.39 -2.81 26.00
C GLY A 71 -8.68 -2.96 24.50
N PHE A 72 -7.89 -2.28 23.67
CA PHE A 72 -7.99 -2.39 22.22
C PHE A 72 -7.85 -3.83 21.71
N GLU A 73 -6.93 -4.59 22.33
CA GLU A 73 -6.68 -6.01 22.03
C GLU A 73 -7.94 -6.87 22.13
N GLU A 74 -8.90 -6.52 23.01
CA GLU A 74 -10.15 -7.30 23.11
C GLU A 74 -11.11 -7.07 21.95
N ILE A 75 -11.02 -5.92 21.27
CA ILE A 75 -11.76 -5.70 20.03
C ILE A 75 -11.08 -6.46 18.88
N GLU A 76 -9.76 -6.38 18.82
CA GLU A 76 -8.94 -6.97 17.76
C GLU A 76 -9.09 -8.50 17.68
N LYS A 77 -9.13 -9.20 18.83
CA LYS A 77 -9.37 -10.65 18.90
C LYS A 77 -10.70 -11.11 18.29
N HIS A 78 -11.64 -10.20 18.06
CA HIS A 78 -12.95 -10.50 17.49
C HIS A 78 -13.12 -10.04 16.04
N GLN A 79 -12.02 -9.73 15.35
CA GLN A 79 -12.02 -9.34 13.94
C GLN A 79 -12.76 -10.36 13.04
N ASP A 80 -12.50 -11.66 13.21
CA ASP A 80 -13.16 -12.71 12.42
C ASP A 80 -14.67 -12.79 12.69
N TYR A 81 -15.09 -12.60 13.94
CA TYR A 81 -16.50 -12.55 14.28
C TYR A 81 -17.18 -11.35 13.62
N LEU A 82 -16.55 -10.17 13.64
CA LEU A 82 -17.06 -8.99 12.94
C LEU A 82 -17.15 -9.25 11.43
N LYS A 83 -16.12 -9.89 10.84
CA LYS A 83 -16.12 -10.27 9.43
C LYS A 83 -17.33 -11.14 9.09
N GLN A 84 -17.64 -12.15 9.90
CA GLN A 84 -18.81 -13.01 9.72
C GLN A 84 -20.15 -12.28 9.94
N LEU A 85 -20.25 -11.48 11.01
CA LEU A 85 -21.46 -10.72 11.37
C LEU A 85 -21.91 -9.77 10.26
N PHE A 86 -20.95 -9.17 9.58
CA PHE A 86 -21.19 -8.24 8.48
C PHE A 86 -21.11 -8.88 7.09
N ARG A 87 -20.74 -10.17 6.99
CA ARG A 87 -20.43 -10.84 5.71
C ARG A 87 -19.43 -10.03 4.89
N ALA A 88 -18.41 -9.53 5.57
CA ALA A 88 -17.43 -8.62 5.02
C ALA A 88 -16.28 -9.39 4.36
N ASP A 89 -15.76 -8.83 3.27
CA ASP A 89 -14.53 -9.27 2.63
C ASP A 89 -13.30 -8.96 3.51
N GLY A 90 -13.35 -7.85 4.24
CA GLY A 90 -12.26 -7.38 5.09
C GLY A 90 -12.72 -6.54 6.28
N ILE A 91 -11.92 -6.55 7.34
CA ILE A 91 -12.08 -5.70 8.52
C ILE A 91 -10.70 -5.11 8.84
N ASP A 92 -10.61 -3.79 9.00
CA ASP A 92 -9.42 -3.09 9.50
C ASP A 92 -9.79 -2.35 10.79
N ILE A 93 -8.98 -2.52 11.84
CA ILE A 93 -9.26 -2.00 13.18
C ILE A 93 -8.05 -1.16 13.62
N LYS A 94 -8.28 0.11 13.93
CA LYS A 94 -7.24 1.05 14.37
C LYS A 94 -7.58 1.66 15.72
N ASN A 95 -6.57 1.81 16.58
CA ASN A 95 -6.72 2.53 17.85
C ASN A 95 -6.33 4.00 17.67
N ILE A 96 -7.27 4.92 17.94
CA ILE A 96 -6.99 6.35 18.00
C ILE A 96 -7.48 6.89 19.34
N LYS A 97 -6.55 7.20 20.25
CA LYS A 97 -6.81 7.86 21.54
C LYS A 97 -7.94 7.19 22.35
N GLY A 98 -7.92 5.85 22.47
CA GLY A 98 -8.92 5.10 23.24
C GLY A 98 -10.25 4.89 22.50
N ARG A 99 -10.25 5.04 21.17
CA ARG A 99 -11.37 4.70 20.29
C ARG A 99 -10.90 3.68 19.26
N ALA A 100 -11.68 2.64 19.04
CA ALA A 100 -11.47 1.71 17.96
C ALA A 100 -12.21 2.22 16.71
N ILE A 101 -11.48 2.56 15.68
CA ILE A 101 -12.02 2.85 14.34
C ILE A 101 -12.03 1.53 13.58
N ILE A 102 -13.20 1.12 13.12
CA ILE A 102 -13.40 -0.16 12.43
C ILE A 102 -13.91 0.15 11.02
N ASP A 103 -13.11 -0.20 10.03
CA ASP A 103 -13.51 -0.24 8.63
C ASP A 103 -14.02 -1.64 8.28
N VAL A 104 -15.23 -1.70 7.76
CA VAL A 104 -15.87 -2.92 7.29
C VAL A 104 -16.02 -2.86 5.78
N VAL A 105 -15.26 -3.71 5.09
CA VAL A 105 -15.24 -3.80 3.64
C VAL A 105 -16.19 -4.90 3.20
N ILE A 106 -17.30 -4.53 2.57
CA ILE A 106 -18.29 -5.45 2.00
C ILE A 106 -17.95 -5.67 0.52
N ASP A 107 -17.78 -4.58 -0.23
CA ASP A 107 -17.42 -4.59 -1.63
C ASP A 107 -16.08 -3.87 -1.79
N LYS A 108 -15.06 -4.54 -2.30
CA LYS A 108 -13.75 -3.91 -2.47
C LYS A 108 -13.80 -2.83 -3.53
N VAL A 109 -13.16 -1.70 -3.29
CA VAL A 109 -12.93 -0.72 -4.35
C VAL A 109 -11.99 -1.35 -5.38
N THR A 110 -12.42 -1.46 -6.63
CA THR A 110 -11.61 -2.01 -7.72
C THR A 110 -11.66 -1.08 -8.93
N GLY A 111 -10.64 -1.15 -9.78
CA GLY A 111 -10.67 -0.43 -11.04
C GLY A 111 -10.45 1.08 -10.93
N LEU A 112 -9.80 1.56 -9.86
CA LEU A 112 -9.54 2.99 -9.73
C LEU A 112 -8.55 3.44 -10.80
N GLU A 113 -8.95 4.47 -11.54
CA GLU A 113 -8.06 5.19 -12.44
C GLU A 113 -7.12 6.10 -11.65
N HIS A 114 -5.87 6.18 -12.08
CA HIS A 114 -4.92 7.08 -11.45
C HIS A 114 -5.29 8.55 -11.69
N ARG A 115 -5.38 9.31 -10.60
CA ARG A 115 -5.42 10.78 -10.61
C ARG A 115 -4.20 11.31 -9.89
N ARG A 116 -3.57 12.34 -10.44
CA ARG A 116 -2.39 12.96 -9.84
C ARG A 116 -2.73 13.53 -8.46
N VAL A 117 -1.90 13.21 -7.48
CA VAL A 117 -2.01 13.68 -6.09
C VAL A 117 -0.78 14.50 -5.75
N LEU A 118 -0.96 15.66 -5.13
CA LEU A 118 0.16 16.48 -4.66
C LEU A 118 0.79 15.82 -3.43
N LEU A 119 1.98 15.26 -3.60
CA LEU A 119 2.76 14.62 -2.55
C LEU A 119 4.17 15.24 -2.48
N PRO A 120 4.85 15.18 -1.32
CA PRO A 120 6.26 15.56 -1.23
C PRO A 120 7.11 14.79 -2.25
N PRO A 121 8.24 15.37 -2.74
CA PRO A 121 9.12 14.72 -3.72
C PRO A 121 9.72 13.39 -3.24
N THR A 122 9.66 13.11 -1.94
CA THR A 122 10.16 11.89 -1.30
C THR A 122 9.06 10.90 -0.93
N THR A 123 7.79 11.21 -1.22
CA THR A 123 6.65 10.34 -0.92
C THR A 123 6.14 9.70 -2.20
N LEU A 124 6.19 8.38 -2.28
CA LEU A 124 5.72 7.62 -3.43
C LEU A 124 4.29 7.15 -3.23
N LEU A 125 3.47 7.37 -4.26
CA LEU A 125 2.14 6.77 -4.37
C LEU A 125 2.26 5.38 -4.97
N LEU A 126 2.03 4.34 -4.17
CA LEU A 126 2.13 2.95 -4.62
C LEU A 126 0.80 2.45 -5.17
N GLY A 127 -0.33 2.93 -4.68
CA GLY A 127 -1.63 2.40 -5.06
C GLY A 127 -2.71 2.81 -4.08
N TYR A 128 -3.66 1.92 -3.86
CA TYR A 128 -4.76 2.13 -2.92
C TYR A 128 -5.07 0.84 -2.13
N LYS A 129 -5.71 0.99 -0.96
CA LYS A 129 -6.17 -0.12 -0.12
C LYS A 129 -7.55 -0.60 -0.57
N ASP A 130 -8.05 -1.70 0.01
CA ASP A 130 -9.42 -2.19 -0.23
C ASP A 130 -10.52 -1.13 -0.01
N THR A 131 -10.25 -0.14 0.85
CA THR A 131 -11.12 1.00 1.17
C THR A 131 -11.03 2.15 0.15
N GLY A 132 -10.15 2.07 -0.84
CA GLY A 132 -9.81 3.16 -1.77
C GLY A 132 -8.84 4.21 -1.19
N GLU A 133 -8.45 4.10 0.08
CA GLU A 133 -7.44 4.99 0.67
C GLU A 133 -6.10 4.85 -0.05
N LEU A 134 -5.42 5.97 -0.28
CA LEU A 134 -4.10 5.99 -0.92
C LEU A 134 -3.09 5.21 -0.07
N LEU A 135 -2.33 4.34 -0.74
CA LEU A 135 -1.19 3.66 -0.16
C LEU A 135 0.09 4.37 -0.60
N THR A 136 0.72 5.06 0.35
CA THR A 136 1.94 5.84 0.11
C THR A 136 3.07 5.38 1.01
N VAL A 137 4.32 5.57 0.56
CA VAL A 137 5.52 5.34 1.36
C VAL A 137 6.42 6.56 1.38
N ASP A 138 7.07 6.80 2.52
CA ASP A 138 7.99 7.92 2.72
C ASP A 138 9.45 7.45 2.63
N MET A 139 10.10 7.83 1.53
CA MET A 139 11.48 7.45 1.23
C MET A 139 12.50 8.11 2.17
N LEU A 140 12.12 9.20 2.87
CA LEU A 140 12.98 9.77 3.91
C LEU A 140 13.06 8.88 5.13
N LYS A 141 12.01 8.12 5.46
CA LYS A 141 11.98 7.21 6.62
C LYS A 141 12.59 5.87 6.27
N MET A 142 12.14 5.27 5.18
CA MET A 142 12.56 3.96 4.70
C MET A 142 13.09 4.08 3.29
N ALA A 143 14.42 4.13 3.17
CA ALA A 143 15.05 4.24 1.87
C ALA A 143 15.10 2.87 1.17
N HIS A 144 14.89 2.95 -0.14
CA HIS A 144 14.97 1.88 -1.13
C HIS A 144 13.81 0.88 -1.12
N ILE A 145 13.29 0.61 -2.32
CA ILE A 145 12.20 -0.31 -2.58
C ILE A 145 12.73 -1.50 -3.38
N GLY A 146 12.45 -2.71 -2.90
CA GLY A 146 12.54 -3.93 -3.68
C GLY A 146 11.14 -4.39 -4.09
N ILE A 147 10.97 -4.78 -5.35
CA ILE A 147 9.68 -5.20 -5.92
C ILE A 147 9.87 -6.54 -6.62
N VAL A 148 9.06 -7.54 -6.24
CA VAL A 148 9.06 -8.87 -6.87
C VAL A 148 7.66 -9.28 -7.33
N GLY A 149 7.59 -10.30 -8.18
CA GLY A 149 6.35 -10.89 -8.67
C GLY A 149 6.43 -11.25 -10.15
N LEU A 150 5.46 -12.01 -10.63
CA LEU A 150 5.43 -12.51 -12.00
C LEU A 150 5.26 -11.40 -13.03
N SER A 151 5.56 -11.69 -14.29
CA SER A 151 5.22 -10.84 -15.42
C SER A 151 3.70 -10.57 -15.46
N LEU A 152 3.31 -9.38 -15.94
CA LEU A 152 1.91 -8.94 -16.02
C LEU A 152 1.14 -8.89 -14.68
N SER A 153 1.83 -8.96 -13.55
CA SER A 153 1.20 -8.86 -12.23
C SER A 153 0.85 -7.43 -11.80
N GLY A 154 1.44 -6.42 -12.45
CA GLY A 154 1.19 -5.00 -12.18
C GLY A 154 2.40 -4.20 -11.68
N LYS A 155 3.57 -4.83 -11.48
CA LYS A 155 4.82 -4.18 -10.99
C LYS A 155 5.16 -2.88 -11.73
N SER A 156 5.41 -2.99 -13.04
CA SER A 156 5.84 -1.86 -13.86
C SER A 156 4.80 -0.75 -13.88
N LYS A 157 3.51 -1.12 -13.79
CA LYS A 157 2.41 -0.15 -13.78
C LYS A 157 2.34 0.64 -12.48
N MET A 158 2.50 -0.06 -11.35
CA MET A 158 2.60 0.56 -10.03
C MET A 158 3.76 1.56 -9.98
N VAL A 159 4.93 1.15 -10.48
CA VAL A 159 6.12 2.02 -10.53
C VAL A 159 5.90 3.18 -11.49
N GLU A 160 5.30 2.97 -12.66
CA GLU A 160 4.99 4.03 -13.63
C GLU A 160 4.09 5.10 -13.02
N VAL A 161 3.04 4.70 -12.32
CA VAL A 161 2.16 5.63 -11.58
C VAL A 161 2.94 6.38 -10.49
N ALA A 162 3.72 5.66 -9.68
CA ALA A 162 4.50 6.27 -8.61
C ALA A 162 5.44 7.35 -9.16
N LEU A 163 6.13 7.07 -10.27
CA LEU A 163 7.06 7.99 -10.91
C LEU A 163 6.35 9.19 -11.57
N ASN A 164 5.22 8.99 -12.24
CA ASN A 164 4.45 10.08 -12.84
C ASN A 164 3.82 11.01 -11.80
N ASN A 165 3.55 10.49 -10.60
CA ASN A 165 3.03 11.30 -9.51
C ASN A 165 4.12 12.19 -8.84
N LEU A 166 5.40 11.87 -9.02
CA LEU A 166 6.49 12.65 -8.45
C LEU A 166 6.57 14.05 -9.08
N VAL A 167 6.79 15.05 -8.23
CA VAL A 167 7.05 16.44 -8.62
C VAL A 167 8.34 16.89 -7.94
N GLY A 168 9.23 17.54 -8.68
CA GLY A 168 10.48 18.04 -8.10
C GLY A 168 11.54 16.97 -7.84
N ALA A 169 11.41 15.77 -8.42
CA ALA A 169 12.42 14.71 -8.37
C ALA A 169 13.13 14.56 -9.72
N ASP A 170 14.33 13.97 -9.71
CA ASP A 170 15.04 13.51 -10.90
C ASP A 170 14.91 11.99 -11.00
N ILE A 171 14.72 11.48 -12.23
CA ILE A 171 14.46 10.06 -12.46
C ILE A 171 15.45 9.52 -13.50
N VAL A 172 16.11 8.41 -13.16
CA VAL A 172 16.97 7.66 -14.06
C VAL A 172 16.48 6.20 -14.11
N LEU A 173 16.20 5.73 -15.31
CA LEU A 173 15.78 4.38 -15.63
C LEU A 173 17.01 3.57 -16.09
N LEU A 174 17.28 2.46 -15.42
CA LEU A 174 18.42 1.58 -15.65
C LEU A 174 17.92 0.22 -16.12
N ASN A 175 18.49 -0.29 -17.21
CA ASN A 175 18.10 -1.57 -17.80
C ASN A 175 16.59 -1.66 -18.13
N VAL A 176 16.03 -0.55 -18.63
CA VAL A 176 14.61 -0.46 -18.97
C VAL A 176 14.47 -0.51 -20.49
N PHE A 177 13.70 -1.49 -20.99
CA PHE A 177 13.43 -1.60 -22.41
C PHE A 177 12.74 -0.35 -22.95
N ARG A 178 12.99 -0.04 -24.23
CA ARG A 178 12.51 1.19 -24.87
C ARG A 178 10.98 1.33 -24.83
N ASN A 179 10.27 0.22 -24.74
CA ASN A 179 8.81 0.21 -24.72
C ASN A 179 8.20 0.36 -23.32
N ASP A 180 8.97 0.22 -22.25
CA ASP A 180 8.48 0.29 -20.89
C ASP A 180 8.63 1.71 -20.33
N PHE A 181 7.70 2.13 -19.48
CA PHE A 181 7.68 3.45 -18.83
C PHE A 181 7.66 4.63 -19.82
N LYS A 182 6.98 4.49 -20.98
CA LYS A 182 6.94 5.56 -22.01
C LYS A 182 6.36 6.88 -21.49
N SER A 183 5.44 6.81 -20.53
CA SER A 183 4.82 7.99 -19.95
C SER A 183 5.74 8.75 -18.98
N VAL A 184 6.79 8.09 -18.47
CA VAL A 184 7.71 8.66 -17.49
C VAL A 184 8.79 9.47 -18.19
N ARG A 185 8.86 10.77 -17.89
CA ARG A 185 9.95 11.65 -18.34
C ARG A 185 11.20 11.38 -17.49
N ALA A 186 12.13 10.58 -18.03
CA ALA A 186 13.35 10.18 -17.31
C ALA A 186 14.54 9.99 -18.27
N ARG A 187 15.76 10.09 -17.72
CA ARG A 187 16.98 9.66 -18.41
C ARG A 187 17.03 8.13 -18.43
N ARG A 188 17.39 7.53 -19.56
CA ARG A 188 17.54 6.08 -19.71
C ARG A 188 19.01 5.71 -19.90
N ILE A 189 19.47 4.69 -19.18
CA ILE A 189 20.83 4.15 -19.32
C ILE A 189 20.71 2.63 -19.42
N ASN A 190 21.19 2.10 -20.54
CA ASN A 190 21.16 0.68 -20.86
C ASN A 190 22.57 0.21 -21.25
N GLY A 191 22.79 -1.09 -21.09
CA GLY A 191 24.10 -1.73 -21.26
C GLY A 191 24.93 -1.68 -19.98
N ASP A 192 25.48 -2.82 -19.61
CA ASP A 192 26.23 -3.04 -18.36
C ASP A 192 27.33 -2.01 -18.12
N GLU A 193 28.15 -1.71 -19.13
CA GLU A 193 29.25 -0.76 -19.03
C GLU A 193 28.75 0.65 -18.69
N ASN A 194 27.72 1.13 -19.39
CA ASN A 194 27.15 2.47 -19.17
C ASN A 194 26.48 2.56 -17.79
N ILE A 195 25.78 1.50 -17.39
CA ILE A 195 25.14 1.40 -16.07
C ILE A 195 26.20 1.44 -14.98
N LEU A 196 27.25 0.63 -15.10
CA LEU A 196 28.34 0.55 -14.13
C LEU A 196 29.06 1.90 -14.00
N LEU A 197 29.43 2.53 -15.13
CA LEU A 197 30.07 3.85 -15.16
C LEU A 197 29.20 4.90 -14.45
N PHE A 198 27.91 4.93 -14.76
CA PHE A 198 26.98 5.85 -14.13
C PHE A 198 26.87 5.61 -12.62
N LEU A 199 26.65 4.37 -12.18
CA LEU A 199 26.49 4.05 -10.77
C LEU A 199 27.76 4.34 -9.96
N ASN A 200 28.95 4.07 -10.52
CA ASN A 200 30.23 4.43 -9.89
C ASN A 200 30.38 5.95 -9.73
N SER A 201 29.99 6.73 -10.74
CA SER A 201 30.06 8.19 -10.66
C SER A 201 29.25 8.78 -9.49
N LEU A 202 28.16 8.12 -9.09
CA LEU A 202 27.33 8.52 -7.93
C LEU A 202 28.02 8.26 -6.59
N LEU A 203 28.91 7.27 -6.53
CA LEU A 203 29.66 6.90 -5.33
C LEU A 203 30.98 7.67 -5.18
N GLU A 204 31.65 7.98 -6.29
CA GLU A 204 32.96 8.66 -6.32
C GLU A 204 32.85 10.16 -6.05
N HIS A 205 31.75 10.78 -6.49
CA HIS A 205 31.51 12.22 -6.32
C HIS A 205 30.22 12.45 -5.50
N PRO A 206 30.18 12.00 -4.23
CA PRO A 206 28.98 12.09 -3.42
C PRO A 206 28.72 13.53 -2.99
N TYR A 207 27.51 14.00 -3.20
CA TYR A 207 27.01 15.25 -2.67
C TYR A 207 25.53 15.09 -2.30
N VAL A 208 25.07 15.87 -1.34
CA VAL A 208 23.65 15.92 -0.97
C VAL A 208 22.91 16.70 -2.05
N ARG A 209 21.95 16.06 -2.72
CA ARG A 209 21.17 16.71 -3.77
C ARG A 209 20.02 17.51 -3.20
N ASP A 210 19.77 18.69 -3.77
CA ASP A 210 18.59 19.50 -3.46
C ASP A 210 17.29 18.79 -3.85
N ARG A 211 17.31 18.07 -4.98
CA ARG A 211 16.19 17.27 -5.48
C ARG A 211 16.49 15.79 -5.34
N PRO A 212 15.52 14.97 -4.93
CA PRO A 212 15.74 13.54 -4.80
C PRO A 212 15.98 12.89 -6.15
N LEU A 213 16.99 12.03 -6.22
CA LEU A 213 17.28 11.22 -7.40
C LEU A 213 16.71 9.81 -7.22
N TYR A 214 15.77 9.42 -8.06
CA TYR A 214 15.23 8.07 -8.12
C TYR A 214 15.91 7.26 -9.21
N LEU A 215 16.59 6.20 -8.80
CA LEU A 215 17.16 5.18 -9.68
C LEU A 215 16.18 4.01 -9.76
N VAL A 216 15.64 3.78 -10.95
CA VAL A 216 14.69 2.69 -11.19
C VAL A 216 15.40 1.63 -12.00
N ILE A 217 15.53 0.44 -11.42
CA ILE A 217 16.17 -0.71 -12.06
C ILE A 217 15.08 -1.69 -12.43
N ASP A 218 14.93 -1.95 -13.72
CA ASP A 218 14.09 -3.05 -14.20
C ASP A 218 14.93 -4.32 -14.43
N GLU A 219 14.29 -5.47 -14.23
CA GLU A 219 14.90 -6.79 -14.30
C GLU A 219 16.25 -6.89 -13.55
N LEU A 220 16.24 -6.59 -12.24
CA LEU A 220 17.44 -6.62 -11.39
C LEU A 220 18.21 -7.92 -11.49
N ASN A 221 17.55 -9.06 -11.67
CA ASN A 221 18.19 -10.37 -11.83
C ASN A 221 19.27 -10.35 -12.93
N LEU A 222 19.00 -9.72 -14.07
CA LEU A 222 19.96 -9.65 -15.19
C LEU A 222 21.21 -8.86 -14.80
N LEU A 223 21.03 -7.74 -14.09
CA LEU A 223 22.15 -6.93 -13.62
C LEU A 223 22.90 -7.57 -12.45
N ALA A 224 22.22 -8.39 -11.65
CA ALA A 224 22.80 -9.05 -10.49
C ALA A 224 23.82 -10.14 -10.87
N ASP A 225 23.72 -10.70 -12.09
CA ASP A 225 24.70 -11.65 -12.63
C ASP A 225 26.08 -11.01 -12.86
N ASN A 226 26.10 -9.70 -13.13
CA ASN A 226 27.32 -8.91 -13.21
C ASN A 226 27.81 -8.53 -11.80
N LYS A 227 28.91 -9.16 -11.36
CA LYS A 227 29.45 -8.99 -9.99
C LYS A 227 29.78 -7.54 -9.64
N ASP A 228 30.26 -6.75 -10.58
CA ASP A 228 30.65 -5.36 -10.34
C ASP A 228 29.42 -4.47 -10.18
N ILE A 229 28.43 -4.64 -11.05
CA ILE A 229 27.13 -3.93 -10.93
C ILE A 229 26.44 -4.32 -9.63
N ASN A 230 26.37 -5.61 -9.30
CA ASN A 230 25.79 -6.14 -8.07
C ASN A 230 26.47 -5.52 -6.83
N LYS A 231 27.81 -5.43 -6.83
CA LYS A 231 28.58 -4.79 -5.76
C LYS A 231 28.25 -3.30 -5.61
N VAL A 232 28.18 -2.57 -6.73
CA VAL A 232 27.91 -1.12 -6.72
C VAL A 232 26.49 -0.81 -6.29
N ILE A 233 25.48 -1.56 -6.76
CA ILE A 233 24.09 -1.43 -6.28
C ILE A 233 24.03 -1.67 -4.77
N GLY A 234 24.70 -2.73 -4.28
CA GLY A 234 24.78 -3.04 -2.86
C GLY A 234 25.42 -1.92 -2.03
N ASN A 235 26.42 -1.22 -2.57
CA ASN A 235 27.04 -0.06 -1.91
C ASN A 235 26.12 1.15 -1.91
N LEU A 236 25.42 1.42 -3.02
CA LEU A 236 24.42 2.48 -3.10
C LEU A 236 23.30 2.25 -2.09
N LEU A 237 22.72 1.06 -2.00
CA LEU A 237 21.68 0.75 -1.01
C LEU A 237 22.09 1.02 0.44
N LYS A 238 23.40 1.01 0.76
CA LYS A 238 23.91 1.31 2.10
C LYS A 238 24.06 2.81 2.38
N ALA A 239 24.39 3.61 1.36
CA ALA A 239 24.85 4.99 1.55
C ALA A 239 23.97 6.06 0.87
N ALA A 240 23.26 5.70 -0.20
CA ALA A 240 22.56 6.59 -1.12
C ALA A 240 21.54 7.52 -0.44
N ARG A 241 20.87 7.07 0.63
CA ARG A 241 19.94 7.88 1.41
C ARG A 241 20.56 9.18 1.91
N HIS A 242 21.82 9.16 2.35
CA HIS A 242 22.53 10.34 2.85
C HIS A 242 22.74 11.40 1.77
N TYR A 243 22.67 11.02 0.51
CA TYR A 243 22.89 11.87 -0.65
C TYR A 243 21.59 12.21 -1.40
N ASN A 244 20.44 11.96 -0.76
CA ASN A 244 19.11 12.13 -1.34
C ASN A 244 18.90 11.32 -2.63
N ILE A 245 19.43 10.09 -2.64
CA ILE A 245 19.28 9.12 -3.73
C ILE A 245 18.46 7.92 -3.23
N TYR A 246 17.46 7.53 -4.01
CA TYR A 246 16.57 6.41 -3.73
C TYR A 246 16.63 5.39 -4.86
N LEU A 247 16.46 4.11 -4.51
CA LEU A 247 16.51 3.01 -5.46
C LEU A 247 15.15 2.31 -5.46
N ILE A 248 14.62 2.01 -6.65
CA ILE A 248 13.44 1.18 -6.86
C ILE A 248 13.90 0.04 -7.77
N CYS A 249 14.05 -1.15 -7.21
CA CYS A 249 14.55 -2.30 -7.96
C CYS A 249 13.43 -3.32 -8.17
N MET A 250 13.15 -3.64 -9.43
CA MET A 250 12.16 -4.65 -9.81
C MET A 250 12.83 -5.92 -10.27
N ALA A 251 12.22 -7.05 -9.92
CA ALA A 251 12.67 -8.39 -10.29
C ALA A 251 11.46 -9.32 -10.45
N GLN A 252 11.68 -10.49 -11.05
CA GLN A 252 10.69 -11.57 -10.95
C GLN A 252 10.76 -12.23 -9.57
N ASP A 253 11.98 -12.45 -9.08
CA ASP A 253 12.29 -12.99 -7.76
C ASP A 253 13.56 -12.34 -7.16
N MET A 254 13.68 -12.35 -5.84
CA MET A 254 14.90 -11.90 -5.16
C MET A 254 15.28 -12.90 -4.07
N VAL A 255 16.04 -13.91 -4.47
CA VAL A 255 16.65 -14.88 -3.56
C VAL A 255 18.01 -14.38 -3.08
N LYS A 256 18.50 -14.89 -1.95
CA LYS A 256 19.73 -14.37 -1.31
C LYS A 256 20.97 -14.69 -2.16
N GLU A 257 20.88 -15.76 -2.93
CA GLU A 257 21.91 -16.33 -3.79
C GLU A 257 22.20 -15.40 -4.97
N SER A 258 21.15 -14.85 -5.62
CA SER A 258 21.27 -13.90 -6.73
C SER A 258 21.40 -12.45 -6.24
N VAL A 259 20.58 -12.05 -5.27
CA VAL A 259 20.52 -10.68 -4.76
C VAL A 259 20.96 -10.64 -3.29
N LYS A 260 22.29 -10.66 -3.08
CA LYS A 260 22.92 -10.71 -1.74
C LYS A 260 22.51 -9.58 -0.81
N PHE A 261 22.17 -8.43 -1.38
CA PHE A 261 21.75 -7.23 -0.66
C PHE A 261 20.23 -7.11 -0.46
N LYS A 262 19.44 -8.16 -0.72
CA LYS A 262 17.96 -8.09 -0.61
C LYS A 262 17.46 -7.52 0.73
N ASN A 263 18.23 -7.75 1.79
CA ASN A 263 17.88 -7.27 3.13
C ASN A 263 18.00 -5.75 3.31
N LEU A 264 18.68 -5.05 2.39
CA LEU A 264 18.81 -3.59 2.40
C LEU A 264 17.60 -2.87 1.80
N PHE A 265 16.65 -3.60 1.20
CA PHE A 265 15.35 -3.04 0.83
C PHE A 265 14.48 -2.95 2.08
N ASN A 266 14.32 -1.72 2.57
CA ASN A 266 13.52 -1.43 3.76
C ASN A 266 12.03 -1.32 3.44
N ILE A 267 11.69 -1.09 2.17
CA ILE A 267 10.34 -1.25 1.64
C ILE A 267 10.36 -2.45 0.69
N ARG A 268 9.48 -3.41 0.91
CA ARG A 268 9.39 -4.63 0.10
C ARG A 268 7.98 -4.80 -0.43
N ILE A 269 7.85 -4.86 -1.75
CA ILE A 269 6.58 -5.01 -2.42
C ILE A 269 6.56 -6.34 -3.16
N CYS A 270 5.57 -7.16 -2.85
CA CYS A 270 5.42 -8.48 -3.43
C CYS A 270 4.08 -8.56 -4.17
N PHE A 271 4.14 -8.63 -5.49
CA PHE A 271 3.00 -9.01 -6.33
C PHE A 271 2.85 -10.52 -6.38
N ARG A 272 1.84 -11.02 -7.10
CA ARG A 272 1.62 -12.45 -7.31
C ARG A 272 2.91 -13.20 -7.68
N CYS A 273 3.23 -14.20 -6.87
CA CYS A 273 4.30 -15.19 -7.08
C CYS A 273 3.69 -16.54 -7.45
N VAL A 274 4.54 -17.49 -7.90
CA VAL A 274 4.11 -18.88 -8.18
C VAL A 274 3.76 -19.60 -6.88
N GLU A 275 4.62 -19.48 -5.88
CA GLU A 275 4.52 -20.19 -4.61
C GLU A 275 4.29 -19.25 -3.44
N GLU A 276 3.54 -19.72 -2.44
CA GLU A 276 3.30 -18.94 -1.23
C GLU A 276 4.58 -18.69 -0.41
N SER A 277 5.48 -19.68 -0.44
CA SER A 277 6.83 -19.62 0.15
C SER A 277 7.62 -18.38 -0.30
N SER A 278 7.40 -17.94 -1.55
CA SER A 278 8.09 -16.79 -2.16
C SER A 278 7.69 -15.47 -1.52
N TYR A 279 6.42 -15.30 -1.11
CA TYR A 279 5.98 -14.10 -0.39
C TYR A 279 6.77 -13.96 0.91
N ARG A 280 6.83 -15.04 1.70
CA ARG A 280 7.53 -15.05 2.99
C ARG A 280 9.04 -14.87 2.80
N ALA A 281 9.64 -15.50 1.80
CA ALA A 281 11.08 -15.42 1.53
C ALA A 281 11.56 -13.99 1.17
N PHE A 282 10.70 -13.22 0.50
CA PHE A 282 11.00 -11.84 0.14
C PHE A 282 10.58 -10.83 1.22
N LEU A 283 9.31 -10.86 1.64
CA LEU A 283 8.78 -9.93 2.65
C LEU A 283 9.43 -10.17 4.02
N GLY A 284 9.79 -11.41 4.35
CA GLY A 284 10.32 -11.76 5.66
C GLY A 284 9.26 -11.90 6.75
N VAL A 285 7.98 -11.81 6.38
CA VAL A 285 6.81 -11.98 7.27
C VAL A 285 5.80 -12.93 6.64
N THR A 286 4.94 -13.53 7.45
CA THR A 286 3.79 -14.29 6.95
C THR A 286 2.75 -13.35 6.37
N VAL A 287 2.17 -13.74 5.24
CA VAL A 287 1.05 -13.04 4.61
C VAL A 287 -0.25 -13.82 4.86
N PRO A 288 -1.42 -13.17 4.82
CA PRO A 288 -2.71 -13.86 4.83
C PRO A 288 -2.79 -14.93 3.73
N GLU A 289 -3.44 -16.05 4.04
CA GLU A 289 -3.58 -17.19 3.11
C GLU A 289 -4.28 -16.78 1.81
N GLY A 290 -3.80 -17.35 0.69
CA GLY A 290 -4.36 -17.14 -0.64
C GLY A 290 -3.40 -16.46 -1.61
N ASN A 291 -3.57 -16.79 -2.90
CA ASN A 291 -2.77 -16.19 -3.95
C ASN A 291 -3.28 -14.78 -4.29
N LEU A 292 -2.35 -13.84 -4.43
CA LEU A 292 -2.66 -12.51 -4.94
C LEU A 292 -3.21 -12.61 -6.36
N LEU A 293 -4.25 -11.82 -6.64
CA LEU A 293 -4.77 -11.66 -8.00
C LEU A 293 -3.93 -10.64 -8.80
N SER A 294 -4.25 -10.50 -10.09
CA SER A 294 -3.61 -9.45 -10.91
C SER A 294 -3.87 -8.07 -10.28
N ARG A 295 -2.83 -7.23 -10.25
CA ARG A 295 -2.81 -5.88 -9.65
C ARG A 295 -2.86 -5.83 -8.13
N GLU A 296 -3.00 -6.96 -7.44
CA GLU A 296 -2.86 -7.02 -5.99
C GLU A 296 -1.39 -7.15 -5.58
N PHE A 297 -1.03 -6.51 -4.48
CA PHE A 297 0.31 -6.63 -3.90
C PHE A 297 0.25 -6.56 -2.37
N TYR A 298 1.26 -7.14 -1.74
CA TYR A 298 1.61 -6.85 -0.36
C TYR A 298 2.76 -5.85 -0.32
N CYS A 299 2.67 -4.85 0.55
CA CYS A 299 3.72 -3.88 0.81
C CYS A 299 4.11 -3.96 2.29
N LEU A 300 5.35 -4.38 2.54
CA LEU A 300 5.99 -4.24 3.84
C LEU A 300 6.77 -2.93 3.87
N SER A 301 6.38 -2.03 4.78
CA SER A 301 7.10 -0.80 5.11
C SER A 301 7.13 -0.62 6.62
N ASP A 302 6.38 0.34 7.19
CA ASP A 302 6.18 0.49 8.64
C ASP A 302 5.17 -0.52 9.22
N GLY A 303 4.46 -1.21 8.34
CA GLY A 303 3.59 -2.35 8.60
C GLY A 303 3.42 -3.19 7.34
N LEU A 304 2.68 -4.28 7.45
CA LEU A 304 2.28 -5.09 6.30
C LEU A 304 0.91 -4.60 5.80
N TYR A 305 0.85 -4.18 4.53
CA TYR A 305 -0.37 -3.70 3.90
C TYR A 305 -0.70 -4.54 2.67
N LYS A 306 -1.98 -4.81 2.44
CA LYS A 306 -2.48 -5.24 1.14
C LYS A 306 -2.88 -4.02 0.33
N GLY A 307 -2.46 -3.97 -0.94
CA GLY A 307 -2.69 -2.86 -1.84
C GLY A 307 -3.04 -3.32 -3.25
N TYR A 308 -3.55 -2.37 -4.02
CA TYR A 308 -4.02 -2.52 -5.38
C TYR A 308 -3.38 -1.44 -6.24
N THR A 309 -2.86 -1.82 -7.42
CA THR A 309 -2.37 -0.84 -8.41
C THR A 309 -3.52 -0.33 -9.28
N TYR A 310 -3.36 0.88 -9.81
CA TYR A 310 -4.36 1.56 -10.62
C TYR A 310 -4.60 0.88 -11.96
N THR A 311 -5.80 1.09 -12.49
CA THR A 311 -6.12 0.85 -13.90
C THR A 311 -5.68 2.04 -14.73
N ILE A 312 -5.12 1.75 -15.91
CA ILE A 312 -4.84 2.74 -16.95
C ILE A 312 -5.26 2.09 -18.26
#